data_AF-A0A957I5C5-F1
#
_entry.id   AF-A0A957I5C5-F1
#
_cell.length_a   1.000
_cell.length_b   1.000
_cell.length_c   1.000
_cell.angle_alpha   90.00
_cell.angle_beta   90.00
_cell.angle_gamma   90.00
#
_symmetry.space_group_name_H-M   'P 1'
#
loop_
_entity.id
_entity.type
_entity.pdbx_description
1 polymer ?
#
loop_
_entity_poly.entity_id
_entity_poly.type
_entity_poly.pdbx_seq_one_letter_code
_entity_poly.pdbx_strand_id
1 'polypeptide(L)'
;MSRSRFIAEPISVAFDAPPAMSKKPPCPDRFTWDGQTFEIAETLAAWRDYRRRGRMARNMQPQHAAVAENRGSWGVGRFSFKVRTTG
;
A
#
# COMPACT_ATOMS: atom_id res chain seq x y z
N MET A 1 -25.05 -2.91 16.82
CA MET A 1 -23.74 -2.45 16.27
C MET A 1 -23.05 -3.65 15.65
N SER A 2 -22.89 -3.70 14.33
CA SER A 2 -22.12 -4.79 13.69
C SER A 2 -20.64 -4.59 14.01
N ARG A 3 -19.99 -5.62 14.56
CA ARG A 3 -18.58 -5.58 14.94
C ARG A 3 -17.74 -5.86 13.69
N SER A 4 -17.15 -4.82 13.11
CA SER A 4 -16.19 -4.99 12.02
C SER A 4 -14.97 -5.77 12.52
N ARG A 5 -14.68 -6.92 11.90
CA ARG A 5 -13.48 -7.73 12.19
C ARG A 5 -12.36 -7.34 11.23
N PHE A 6 -11.14 -7.23 11.73
CA PHE A 6 -9.96 -7.12 10.89
C PHE A 6 -9.58 -8.50 10.32
N ILE A 7 -9.37 -8.57 9.00
CA ILE A 7 -8.95 -9.78 8.29
C ILE A 7 -7.56 -9.49 7.70
N ALA A 8 -6.56 -10.26 8.12
CA ALA A 8 -5.16 -10.06 7.77
C ALA A 8 -4.71 -10.96 6.60
N GLU A 9 -5.56 -11.08 5.58
CA GLU A 9 -5.34 -11.98 4.45
C GLU A 9 -4.73 -11.25 3.25
N PRO A 10 -3.94 -11.95 2.43
CA PRO A 10 -3.41 -11.38 1.20
C PRO A 10 -4.52 -11.14 0.18
N ILE A 11 -4.33 -10.12 -0.64
CA ILE A 11 -5.19 -9.78 -1.78
C ILE A 11 -4.31 -9.56 -3.01
N SER A 12 -4.88 -9.78 -4.19
CA SER A 12 -4.27 -9.37 -5.45
C SER A 12 -4.84 -8.01 -5.86
N VAL A 13 -4.01 -7.11 -6.38
CA VAL A 13 -4.45 -5.77 -6.83
C VAL A 13 -4.22 -5.61 -8.32
N ALA A 14 -5.07 -4.83 -8.99
CA ALA A 14 -4.91 -4.50 -10.40
C ALA A 14 -5.13 -3.01 -10.66
N PHE A 15 -4.58 -2.54 -11.77
CA PHE A 15 -4.68 -1.17 -12.26
C PHE A 15 -5.17 -1.20 -13.71
N ASP A 16 -6.04 -0.26 -14.08
CA ASP A 16 -6.54 -0.11 -15.46
C ASP A 16 -5.45 0.40 -16.39
N ALA A 17 -4.66 1.35 -15.90
CA ALA A 17 -3.44 1.79 -16.54
C ALA A 17 -2.24 1.34 -15.71
N PRO A 18 -1.17 0.82 -16.33
CA PRO A 18 0.06 0.53 -15.62
C PRO A 18 0.50 1.75 -14.80
N PRO A 19 0.70 1.63 -13.49
CA PRO A 19 1.15 2.77 -12.70
C PRO A 19 2.51 3.19 -13.25
N ALA A 20 2.68 4.50 -13.46
CA ALA A 20 3.99 5.04 -13.79
C ALA A 20 5.03 4.52 -12.79
N MET A 21 6.27 4.29 -13.23
CA MET A 21 7.36 3.80 -12.39
C MET A 21 7.62 4.81 -11.25
N SER A 22 6.85 4.68 -10.18
CA SER A 22 6.77 5.60 -9.06
C SER A 22 7.10 4.89 -7.77
N LYS A 23 7.94 5.53 -6.95
CA LYS A 23 8.22 5.12 -5.57
C LYS A 23 6.99 5.19 -4.67
N LYS A 24 5.90 5.81 -5.15
CA LYS A 24 4.64 6.01 -4.44
C LYS A 24 3.52 5.54 -5.37
N PRO A 25 3.20 4.23 -5.40
CA PRO A 25 2.12 3.74 -6.23
C PRO A 25 0.80 4.42 -5.85
N PRO A 26 -0.10 4.66 -6.81
CA PRO A 26 -1.45 5.13 -6.52
C PRO A 26 -2.25 4.04 -5.79
N CYS A 27 -3.47 4.38 -5.35
CA CYS A 27 -4.45 3.36 -4.97
C CYS A 27 -4.71 2.48 -6.19
N PRO A 28 -4.83 1.14 -6.03
CA PRO A 28 -5.29 0.29 -7.12
C PRO A 28 -6.73 0.60 -7.51
N ASP A 29 -7.11 0.21 -8.72
CA ASP A 29 -8.47 0.36 -9.25
C ASP A 29 -9.38 -0.78 -8.78
N ARG A 30 -8.80 -1.96 -8.50
CA ARG A 30 -9.52 -3.11 -7.94
C ARG A 30 -8.62 -4.04 -7.14
N PHE A 31 -9.24 -4.88 -6.34
CA PHE A 31 -8.57 -6.01 -5.69
C PHE A 31 -9.41 -7.28 -5.72
N THR A 32 -8.75 -8.43 -5.73
CA THR A 32 -9.36 -9.76 -5.62
C THR A 32 -9.02 -10.36 -4.27
N TRP A 33 -10.05 -10.78 -3.53
CA TRP A 33 -9.96 -11.46 -2.25
C TRP A 33 -10.92 -12.65 -2.25
N ASP A 34 -10.43 -13.82 -1.85
CA ASP A 34 -11.19 -15.09 -1.83
C ASP A 34 -11.93 -15.40 -3.15
N GLY A 35 -11.25 -15.17 -4.29
CA GLY A 35 -11.81 -15.40 -5.63
C GLY A 35 -12.82 -14.35 -6.09
N GLN A 36 -13.21 -13.40 -5.24
CA GLN A 36 -14.11 -12.30 -5.59
C GLN A 36 -13.33 -11.01 -5.87
N THR A 37 -13.68 -10.34 -6.98
CA THR A 37 -13.11 -9.04 -7.34
C THR A 37 -14.00 -7.90 -6.83
N PHE A 38 -13.35 -6.86 -6.31
CA PHE A 38 -13.96 -5.65 -5.78
C PHE A 38 -13.37 -4.44 -6.51
N GLU A 39 -14.18 -3.73 -7.30
CA GLU A 39 -13.78 -2.46 -7.90
C GLU A 39 -13.79 -1.36 -6.83
N ILE A 40 -12.80 -0.47 -6.88
CA ILE A 40 -12.64 0.66 -5.97
C ILE A 40 -13.34 1.87 -6.59
N ALA A 41 -14.44 2.30 -5.98
CA ALA A 41 -15.19 3.48 -6.40
C ALA A 41 -14.55 4.79 -5.90
N GLU A 42 -14.01 4.77 -4.68
CA GLU A 42 -13.43 5.97 -4.05
C GLU A 42 -12.34 5.61 -3.05
N THR A 43 -11.25 6.39 -3.04
CA THR A 43 -10.26 6.35 -1.95
C THR A 43 -10.69 7.30 -0.84
N LEU A 44 -11.06 6.76 0.31
CA LEU A 44 -11.49 7.53 1.49
C LEU A 44 -10.30 8.06 2.30
N ALA A 45 -9.21 7.30 2.35
CA ALA A 45 -7.97 7.72 2.99
C ALA A 45 -6.77 6.92 2.43
N ALA A 46 -5.60 7.55 2.45
CA ALA A 46 -4.34 6.90 2.10
C ALA A 46 -3.25 7.33 3.08
N TRP A 47 -2.44 6.37 3.53
CA TRP A 47 -1.30 6.63 4.42
C TRP A 47 -0.10 5.78 4.02
N ARG A 48 1.08 6.30 4.38
CA ARG A 48 2.36 5.77 3.95
C ARG A 48 3.28 5.69 5.14
N ASP A 49 3.87 4.52 5.33
CA ASP A 49 4.88 4.25 6.35
C ASP A 49 6.19 3.91 5.64
N TYR A 50 7.13 4.85 5.58
CA TYR A 50 8.42 4.65 4.93
C TYR A 50 9.47 3.98 5.82
N ARG A 51 9.10 3.59 7.05
CA ARG A 51 10.04 2.92 7.96
C ARG A 51 10.56 1.63 7.33
N ARG A 52 11.87 1.45 7.41
CA ARG A 52 12.54 0.24 6.96
C ARG A 52 12.36 -0.86 8.02
N ARG A 53 12.09 -2.10 7.59
CA ARG A 53 11.85 -3.25 8.48
C ARG A 53 12.68 -4.45 8.05
N GLY A 54 12.88 -5.40 8.96
CA GLY A 54 13.62 -6.64 8.69
C GLY A 54 15.05 -6.39 8.20
N ARG A 55 15.49 -7.15 7.18
CA ARG A 55 16.84 -7.02 6.58
C ARG A 55 17.16 -5.60 6.09
N MET A 56 16.15 -4.86 5.64
CA MET A 56 16.33 -3.51 5.09
C MET A 56 16.57 -2.45 6.16
N ALA A 57 16.33 -2.74 7.44
CA ALA A 57 16.55 -1.81 8.54
C ALA A 57 18.04 -1.52 8.82
N ARG A 58 18.94 -2.44 8.43
CA ARG A 58 20.39 -2.33 8.72
C ARG A 58 21.26 -2.12 7.48
N ASN A 59 20.64 -2.08 6.30
CA ASN A 59 21.33 -2.05 5.01
C ASN A 59 21.32 -0.63 4.41
N MET A 60 21.68 0.39 5.20
CA MET A 60 21.80 1.77 4.75
C MET A 60 22.63 2.60 5.75
N GLN A 61 23.49 3.48 5.25
CA GLN A 61 24.18 4.44 6.11
C GLN A 61 23.18 5.44 6.73
N PRO A 62 23.41 5.91 7.98
CA PRO A 62 22.44 6.74 8.71
C PRO A 62 21.99 8.01 7.96
N GLN A 63 22.95 8.70 7.30
CA GLN A 63 22.66 9.90 6.50
C GLN A 63 21.67 9.65 5.34
N HIS A 64 21.74 8.47 4.71
CA HIS A 64 20.81 8.09 3.65
C HIS A 64 19.48 7.56 4.21
N ALA A 65 19.50 6.95 5.39
CA ALA A 65 18.30 6.47 6.07
C ALA A 65 17.36 7.63 6.44
N ALA A 66 17.88 8.72 7.01
CA ALA A 66 17.09 9.90 7.37
C ALA A 66 16.39 10.55 6.15
N VAL A 67 17.06 10.56 4.99
CA VAL A 67 16.45 11.04 3.74
C VAL A 67 15.40 10.08 3.22
N ALA A 68 15.67 8.77 3.29
CA ALA A 68 14.75 7.72 2.83
C ALA A 68 13.48 7.61 3.69
N GLU A 69 13.56 7.87 5.00
CA GLU A 69 12.40 7.92 5.89
C GLU A 69 11.41 9.03 5.50
N ASN A 70 11.90 10.13 4.93
CA ASN A 70 11.06 11.23 4.46
C ASN A 70 10.54 11.01 3.02
N ARG A 71 11.40 10.50 2.13
CA ARG A 71 11.10 10.44 0.69
C ARG A 71 10.58 9.09 0.20
N GLY A 72 10.77 8.03 0.96
CA GLY A 72 10.55 6.65 0.56
C GLY A 72 11.73 6.08 -0.24
N SER A 73 11.77 4.74 -0.33
CA SER A 73 12.79 3.99 -1.06
C SER A 73 12.09 2.90 -1.91
N TRP A 74 12.68 2.54 -3.05
CA TRP A 74 12.12 1.50 -3.90
C TRP A 74 12.06 0.16 -3.15
N GLY A 75 10.89 -0.49 -3.18
CA GLY A 75 10.68 -1.77 -2.51
C GLY A 75 10.67 -1.71 -0.97
N VAL A 76 10.56 -0.51 -0.38
CA VAL A 76 10.53 -0.35 1.08
C VAL A 76 9.36 0.54 1.50
N GLY A 77 8.78 0.17 2.64
CA GLY A 77 7.65 0.87 3.24
C GLY A 77 6.32 0.14 3.04
N ARG A 78 5.27 0.68 3.66
CA ARG A 78 3.91 0.17 3.55
C ARG A 78 3.00 1.30 3.07
N PHE A 79 2.25 1.01 2.01
CA PHE A 79 1.20 1.86 1.49
C PHE A 79 -0.13 1.24 1.90
N SER A 80 -1.02 2.07 2.40
CA SER A 80 -2.28 1.60 2.94
C SER A 80 -3.39 2.54 2.51
N PHE A 81 -4.52 1.94 2.13
CA PHE A 81 -5.65 2.63 1.56
C PHE A 81 -6.91 2.18 2.29
N LYS A 82 -7.77 3.14 2.60
CA LYS A 82 -9.16 2.90 2.98
C LYS A 82 -10.00 3.28 1.77
N VAL A 83 -10.76 2.33 1.25
CA VAL A 83 -11.49 2.49 0.00
C VAL A 83 -12.97 2.19 0.20
N ARG A 84 -13.81 2.80 -0.63
CA ARG A 84 -15.18 2.35 -0.87
C ARG A 84 -15.17 1.51 -2.14
N THR A 85 -15.70 0.30 -2.07
CA THR A 85 -15.89 -0.55 -3.25
C THR A 85 -17.22 -0.25 -3.92
N THR A 86 -17.34 -0.53 -5.21
CA THR A 86 -18.65 -0.61 -5.85
C THR A 86 -19.41 -1.78 -5.25
N GLY A 87 -20.64 -1.54 -4.79
CA GLY A 87 -21.58 -2.56 -4.33
C GLY A 87 -22.78 -2.61 -5.27
#